data_AF-A0A0C3P7I1-F1
#
_entry.id   AF-A0A0C3P7I1-F1
#
_cell.length_a   1.000
_cell.length_b   1.000
_cell.length_c   1.000
_cell.angle_alpha   90.00
_cell.angle_beta   90.00
_cell.angle_gamma   90.00
#
_symmetry.space_group_name_H-M   'P 1'
#
loop_
_entity.id
_entity.type
_entity.pdbx_description
1 polymer ?
#
loop_
_entity_poly.entity_id
_entity_poly.type
_entity_poly.pdbx_seq_one_letter_code
_entity_poly.pdbx_strand_id
1 'polypeptide(L)'
;MALPHQVKSPPQPIAPPPLLPNTVLSATLMELLLQTPHAQIAAPATEITPHPPNSFLVPQLCDQVTRGLDDTLLTAWTNKPGPKAWIRPWRAKFEPNAEATWSKLKTLVQQVISQDTSKTLVISTPQEEDSTFTMECSPPPWHFLVLGLSQEATTFLVNLQVISTPEITAFTLPFIQPTPTYICTLENFTLPDSLEGNAIVTNVVKQAIHSDDVISKFIQGLDPNPDVLPMLINLINVTSLHIANNVTHKQTIWNIYCSYNPAFMTLEKHFLW
;
A
#
# COMPACT_ATOMS: atom_id res chain seq x y z
N MET A 1 68.92 -39.49 -3.47
CA MET A 1 68.11 -38.95 -2.37
C MET A 1 66.83 -38.39 -2.98
N ALA A 2 65.71 -39.11 -2.83
CA ALA A 2 64.41 -38.71 -3.32
C ALA A 2 63.47 -38.65 -2.11
N LEU A 3 62.87 -37.49 -1.87
CA LEU A 3 61.89 -37.25 -0.82
C LEU A 3 60.53 -37.85 -1.20
N PRO A 4 59.73 -38.38 -0.25
CA PRO A 4 58.43 -38.95 -0.55
C PRO A 4 57.36 -37.87 -0.74
N HIS A 5 56.44 -38.15 -1.65
CA HIS A 5 55.24 -37.36 -1.95
C HIS A 5 54.30 -37.26 -0.74
N GLN A 6 53.95 -36.04 -0.34
CA GLN A 6 52.78 -35.79 0.50
C GLN A 6 51.50 -35.97 -0.32
N VAL A 7 50.63 -36.88 0.13
CA VAL A 7 49.25 -37.00 -0.32
C VAL A 7 48.47 -35.79 0.20
N LYS A 8 47.94 -34.98 -0.72
CA LYS A 8 47.12 -33.80 -0.41
C LYS A 8 45.69 -34.26 -0.17
N SER A 9 45.19 -34.12 1.05
CA SER A 9 43.80 -34.40 1.41
C SER A 9 42.83 -33.47 0.66
N PRO A 10 41.60 -33.93 0.34
CA PRO A 10 40.59 -33.10 -0.32
C PRO A 10 40.11 -31.96 0.60
N PRO A 11 39.67 -30.81 0.03
CA PRO A 11 39.19 -29.69 0.82
C PRO A 11 37.91 -30.07 1.56
N GLN A 12 37.88 -29.78 2.87
CA GLN A 12 36.66 -29.84 3.67
C GLN A 12 35.62 -28.83 3.15
N PRO A 13 34.31 -29.13 3.25
CA PRO A 13 33.27 -28.17 2.93
C PRO A 13 33.40 -26.95 3.85
N ILE A 14 33.47 -25.76 3.24
CA ILE A 14 33.37 -24.49 3.93
C ILE A 14 31.98 -24.45 4.57
N ALA A 15 31.94 -24.41 5.91
CA ALA A 15 30.70 -24.17 6.63
C ALA A 15 30.13 -22.81 6.22
N PRO A 16 28.81 -22.69 5.99
CA PRO A 16 28.21 -21.40 5.65
C PRO A 16 28.43 -20.40 6.79
N PRO A 17 28.65 -19.11 6.49
CA PRO A 17 28.83 -18.09 7.50
C PRO A 17 27.56 -18.00 8.38
N PRO A 18 27.71 -17.61 9.66
CA PRO A 18 26.57 -17.43 10.54
C PRO A 18 25.63 -16.38 9.93
N LEU A 19 24.36 -16.75 9.81
CA LEU A 19 23.28 -15.83 9.46
C LEU A 19 23.31 -14.64 10.42
N LEU A 20 23.63 -13.46 9.90
CA LEU A 20 23.38 -12.20 10.58
C LEU A 20 21.87 -12.10 10.87
N PRO A 21 21.47 -11.54 12.02
CA PRO A 21 20.06 -11.39 12.38
C PRO A 21 19.42 -10.35 11.46
N ASN A 22 18.94 -10.82 10.30
CA ASN A 22 18.07 -10.04 9.45
C ASN A 22 16.74 -9.86 10.19
N THR A 23 16.53 -8.64 10.63
CA THR A 23 15.27 -7.90 10.77
C THR A 23 14.00 -8.70 10.41
N VAL A 24 13.63 -9.65 11.26
CA VAL A 24 12.27 -10.21 11.32
C VAL A 24 11.44 -9.17 12.06
N LEU A 25 11.06 -8.12 11.34
CA LEU A 25 10.21 -7.05 11.86
C LEU A 25 9.12 -6.82 10.82
N SER A 26 8.25 -7.81 10.60
CA SER A 26 7.06 -7.63 9.74
C SER A 26 5.90 -8.61 9.94
N ALA A 27 6.10 -9.82 10.49
CA ALA A 27 4.95 -10.71 10.78
C ALA A 27 4.55 -10.66 12.25
N THR A 28 5.52 -10.78 13.16
CA THR A 28 5.27 -10.90 14.60
C THR A 28 4.73 -9.62 15.22
N LEU A 29 5.02 -8.44 14.65
CA LEU A 29 4.51 -7.16 15.15
C LEU A 29 3.05 -6.90 14.70
N MET A 30 2.64 -7.43 13.54
CA MET A 30 1.22 -7.44 13.15
C MET A 30 0.40 -8.45 13.97
N GLU A 31 0.95 -9.63 14.27
CA GLU A 31 0.28 -10.63 15.11
C GLU A 31 0.15 -10.20 16.58
N LEU A 32 1.13 -9.49 17.14
CA LEU A 32 1.06 -9.00 18.51
C LEU A 32 0.07 -7.82 18.68
N LEU A 33 -0.16 -7.01 17.64
CA LEU A 33 -1.06 -5.85 17.69
C LEU A 33 -2.55 -6.22 17.53
N LEU A 34 -2.86 -7.40 17.00
CA LEU A 34 -4.22 -7.98 16.97
C LEU A 34 -4.74 -8.41 18.35
N GLN A 35 -3.90 -8.42 19.39
CA GLN A 35 -4.30 -8.79 20.75
C GLN A 35 -4.86 -7.65 21.59
N THR A 36 -4.92 -6.43 21.05
CA THR A 36 -5.69 -5.35 21.69
C THR A 36 -7.16 -5.55 21.31
N PRO A 37 -8.11 -5.68 22.26
CA PRO A 37 -9.50 -5.87 21.90
C PRO A 37 -9.96 -4.64 21.11
N HIS A 38 -10.13 -4.78 19.79
CA HIS A 38 -10.67 -3.73 18.90
C HIS A 38 -11.96 -3.10 19.47
N ALA A 39 -12.69 -3.87 20.28
CA ALA A 39 -13.87 -3.48 21.03
C ALA A 39 -13.69 -2.27 21.99
N GLN A 40 -12.46 -1.93 22.42
CA GLN A 40 -12.23 -0.76 23.30
C GLN A 40 -11.97 0.54 22.54
N ILE A 41 -11.53 0.45 21.27
CA ILE A 41 -11.17 1.63 20.45
C ILE A 41 -12.30 2.03 19.50
N ALA A 42 -13.16 1.09 19.12
CA ALA A 42 -14.34 1.34 18.29
C ALA A 42 -15.50 1.93 19.11
N ALA A 43 -16.27 2.87 18.54
CA ALA A 43 -17.48 3.33 19.23
C ALA A 43 -18.45 2.16 19.51
N PRO A 44 -19.18 2.15 20.65
CA PRO A 44 -19.97 1.00 21.07
C PRO A 44 -21.05 0.55 20.07
N ALA A 45 -21.48 1.45 19.17
CA ALA A 45 -22.48 1.17 18.14
C ALA A 45 -21.86 0.89 16.75
N THR A 46 -20.54 0.85 16.62
CA THR A 46 -19.86 0.59 15.34
C THR A 46 -19.73 -0.91 15.13
N GLU A 47 -20.44 -1.44 14.15
CA GLU A 47 -20.22 -2.80 13.67
C GLU A 47 -19.04 -2.82 12.69
N ILE A 48 -17.98 -3.54 13.05
CA ILE A 48 -16.80 -3.72 12.20
C ILE A 48 -16.92 -5.05 11.50
N THR A 49 -16.84 -5.02 10.17
CA THR A 49 -16.77 -6.25 9.39
C THR A 49 -15.45 -6.95 9.71
N PRO A 50 -15.47 -8.23 10.11
CA PRO A 50 -14.24 -8.95 10.41
C PRO A 50 -13.32 -8.98 9.19
N HIS A 51 -12.00 -8.95 9.43
CA HIS A 51 -11.03 -9.11 8.36
C HIS A 51 -11.23 -10.46 7.66
N PRO A 52 -11.24 -10.50 6.32
CA PRO A 52 -11.26 -11.76 5.61
C PRO A 52 -9.96 -12.53 5.87
N PRO A 53 -9.95 -13.87 5.78
CA PRO A 53 -8.79 -14.71 6.10
C PRO A 53 -7.50 -14.35 5.34
N ASN A 54 -7.64 -13.73 4.15
CA ASN A 54 -6.53 -13.33 3.30
C ASN A 54 -6.23 -11.81 3.36
N SER A 55 -6.75 -11.12 4.38
CA SER A 55 -6.82 -9.65 4.46
C SER A 55 -7.60 -8.99 3.32
N PHE A 56 -7.97 -7.72 3.51
CA PHE A 56 -8.43 -6.90 2.40
C PHE A 56 -7.24 -6.63 1.48
N LEU A 57 -7.49 -6.55 0.17
CA LEU A 57 -6.53 -5.94 -0.73
C LEU A 57 -6.30 -4.52 -0.23
N VAL A 58 -5.08 -4.21 0.18
CA VAL A 58 -4.71 -2.84 0.58
C VAL A 58 -5.05 -1.94 -0.60
N PRO A 59 -5.82 -0.85 -0.40
CA PRO A 59 -6.07 0.12 -1.46
C PRO A 59 -4.72 0.69 -1.92
N GLN A 60 -4.18 0.16 -3.01
CA GLN A 60 -2.95 0.66 -3.59
C GLN A 60 -3.34 1.80 -4.52
N LEU A 61 -3.02 3.01 -4.10
CA LEU A 61 -3.28 4.19 -4.89
C LEU A 61 -2.36 4.17 -6.11
N CYS A 62 -2.90 4.48 -7.28
CA CYS A 62 -2.12 4.61 -8.52
C CYS A 62 -1.23 5.86 -8.54
N ASP A 63 -1.28 6.70 -7.50
CA ASP A 63 -0.53 7.93 -7.36
C ASP A 63 -0.02 8.10 -5.93
N GLN A 64 1.09 8.81 -5.77
CA GLN A 64 1.55 9.25 -4.46
C GLN A 64 0.50 10.12 -3.77
N VAL A 65 0.29 9.87 -2.48
CA VAL A 65 -0.59 10.70 -1.63
C VAL A 65 -0.17 12.18 -1.61
N THR A 66 1.11 12.45 -1.84
CA THR A 66 1.72 13.78 -1.88
C THR A 66 1.77 14.40 -3.27
N ARG A 67 1.34 13.70 -4.32
CA ARG A 67 1.41 14.20 -5.69
C ARG A 67 0.59 15.49 -5.84
N GLY A 68 1.26 16.58 -6.21
CA GLY A 68 0.62 17.88 -6.40
C GLY A 68 0.34 18.65 -5.10
N LEU A 69 0.84 18.18 -3.95
CA LEU A 69 0.90 19.02 -2.75
C LEU A 69 1.98 20.08 -2.92
N ASP A 70 1.74 21.25 -2.32
CA ASP A 70 2.76 22.26 -2.13
C ASP A 70 3.85 21.77 -1.15
N ASP A 71 5.12 22.01 -1.47
CA ASP A 71 6.27 21.55 -0.67
C ASP A 71 6.30 22.17 0.73
N THR A 72 5.84 23.42 0.86
CA THR A 72 5.79 24.10 2.17
C THR A 72 4.70 23.48 3.05
N LEU A 73 3.54 23.14 2.46
CA LEU A 73 2.47 22.42 3.16
C LEU A 73 2.91 21.02 3.57
N LEU A 74 3.56 20.27 2.66
CA LEU A 74 4.08 18.94 2.97
C LEU A 74 5.13 19.00 4.09
N THR A 75 6.01 20.00 4.06
CA THR A 75 6.99 20.24 5.13
C THR A 75 6.29 20.56 6.46
N ALA A 76 5.28 21.44 6.45
CA ALA A 76 4.51 21.78 7.63
C ALA A 76 3.81 20.55 8.23
N TRP A 77 3.16 19.74 7.39
CA TRP A 77 2.54 18.48 7.79
C TRP A 77 3.52 17.46 8.32
N THR A 78 4.69 17.35 7.71
CA THR A 78 5.78 16.46 8.16
C THR A 78 6.32 16.89 9.52
N ASN A 79 6.39 18.19 9.79
CA ASN A 79 6.90 18.74 11.04
C ASN A 79 5.88 18.77 12.18
N LYS A 80 4.56 18.68 11.90
CA LYS A 80 3.54 18.58 12.96
C LYS A 80 3.84 17.36 13.85
N PRO A 81 3.86 17.48 15.19
CA PRO A 81 4.15 16.33 16.06
C PRO A 81 2.95 15.39 16.17
N GLY A 82 3.23 14.17 16.62
CA GLY A 82 2.21 13.17 16.94
C GLY A 82 1.87 12.22 15.79
N PRO A 83 0.97 11.24 16.06
CA PRO A 83 0.54 10.24 15.09
C PRO A 83 -0.21 10.88 13.90
N LYS A 84 0.00 10.31 12.71
CA LYS A 84 -0.57 10.81 11.46
C LYS A 84 -1.04 9.67 10.59
N ALA A 85 -2.12 9.91 9.86
CA ALA A 85 -2.58 9.02 8.80
C ALA A 85 -3.17 9.83 7.65
N TRP A 86 -3.16 9.27 6.45
CA TRP A 86 -3.91 9.82 5.33
C TRP A 86 -5.32 9.25 5.32
N ILE A 87 -6.27 10.06 4.88
CA ILE A 87 -7.63 9.62 4.57
C ILE A 87 -8.08 10.16 3.22
N ARG A 88 -8.68 9.29 2.39
CA ARG A 88 -9.17 9.64 1.05
C ARG A 88 -10.66 9.29 0.95
N PRO A 89 -11.56 10.24 0.72
CA PRO A 89 -12.95 9.90 0.41
C PRO A 89 -13.04 9.24 -0.97
N TRP A 90 -13.87 8.22 -1.08
CA TRP A 90 -14.24 7.63 -2.36
C TRP A 90 -14.85 8.70 -3.26
N ARG A 91 -14.50 8.70 -4.54
CA ARG A 91 -15.03 9.65 -5.55
C ARG A 91 -14.87 11.13 -5.19
N ALA A 92 -13.90 11.51 -4.35
CA ALA A 92 -13.61 12.89 -3.97
C ALA A 92 -13.59 13.90 -5.15
N LYS A 93 -13.11 13.47 -6.32
CA LYS A 93 -13.07 14.25 -7.57
C LYS A 93 -14.46 14.65 -8.09
N PHE A 94 -15.48 13.85 -7.81
CA PHE A 94 -16.83 13.97 -8.35
C PHE A 94 -17.82 14.50 -7.30
N GLU A 95 -17.42 14.55 -6.03
CA GLU A 95 -18.25 15.09 -4.96
C GLU A 95 -18.25 16.62 -5.04
N PRO A 96 -19.43 17.25 -5.26
CA PRO A 96 -19.56 18.69 -5.12
C PRO A 96 -19.45 19.06 -3.64
N ASN A 97 -19.03 20.31 -3.35
CA ASN A 97 -18.93 20.84 -2.00
C ASN A 97 -17.91 20.10 -1.10
N ALA A 98 -16.65 20.51 -1.25
CA ALA A 98 -15.52 20.00 -0.47
C ALA A 98 -15.72 20.14 1.06
N GLU A 99 -16.39 21.19 1.53
CA GLU A 99 -16.68 21.42 2.95
C GLU A 99 -17.60 20.34 3.53
N ALA A 100 -18.64 19.96 2.77
CA ALA A 100 -19.54 18.89 3.16
C ALA A 100 -18.81 17.54 3.23
N THR A 101 -17.94 17.24 2.27
CA THR A 101 -17.11 16.02 2.29
C THR A 101 -16.15 16.02 3.48
N TRP A 102 -15.48 17.14 3.75
CA TRP A 102 -14.59 17.30 4.90
C TRP A 102 -15.34 17.10 6.22
N SER A 103 -16.52 17.71 6.36
CA SER A 103 -17.36 17.56 7.55
C SER A 103 -17.79 16.11 7.76
N LYS A 104 -18.21 15.42 6.69
CA LYS A 104 -18.53 13.99 6.73
C LYS A 104 -17.34 13.13 7.16
N LEU A 105 -16.14 13.41 6.64
CA LEU A 105 -14.92 12.69 7.06
C LEU A 105 -14.62 12.91 8.55
N LYS A 106 -14.77 14.14 9.04
CA LYS A 106 -14.55 14.46 10.45
C LYS A 106 -15.53 13.70 11.33
N THR A 107 -16.82 13.73 10.98
CA THR A 107 -17.85 12.95 11.68
C THR A 107 -17.56 11.45 11.63
N LEU A 108 -17.16 10.92 10.47
CA LEU A 108 -16.83 9.51 10.28
C LEU A 108 -15.72 9.07 11.24
N VAL A 109 -14.60 9.80 11.27
CA VAL A 109 -13.46 9.46 12.14
C VAL A 109 -13.85 9.55 13.62
N GLN A 110 -14.63 10.56 14.01
CA GLN A 110 -15.14 10.69 15.38
C GLN A 110 -16.09 9.55 15.77
N GLN A 111 -16.92 9.09 14.84
CA GLN A 111 -17.85 7.98 15.09
C GLN A 111 -17.11 6.65 15.20
N VAL A 112 -16.06 6.44 14.41
CA VAL A 112 -15.32 5.18 14.43
C VAL A 112 -14.43 5.08 15.67
N ILE A 113 -13.85 6.21 16.12
CA ILE A 113 -12.96 6.24 17.28
C ILE A 113 -13.76 6.57 18.55
N SER A 114 -13.85 5.60 19.46
CA SER A 114 -14.56 5.62 20.76
C SER A 114 -14.00 6.61 21.81
N GLN A 115 -13.31 7.65 21.37
CA GLN A 115 -12.69 8.64 22.24
C GLN A 115 -13.32 10.00 22.00
N ASP A 116 -13.38 10.84 23.05
CA ASP A 116 -13.77 12.26 22.96
C ASP A 116 -12.67 13.06 22.23
N THR A 117 -12.47 12.71 20.96
CA THR A 117 -11.50 13.26 20.00
C THR A 117 -11.98 14.60 19.44
N SER A 118 -13.17 15.05 19.84
CA SER A 118 -13.80 16.29 19.40
C SER A 118 -12.91 17.52 19.58
N LYS A 119 -12.01 17.50 20.57
CA LYS A 119 -11.11 18.61 20.91
C LYS A 119 -9.75 18.56 20.23
N THR A 120 -9.28 17.39 19.79
CA THR A 120 -7.91 17.21 19.28
C THR A 120 -7.85 16.76 17.84
N LEU A 121 -8.90 16.11 17.31
CA LEU A 121 -8.93 15.65 15.93
C LEU A 121 -8.87 16.83 14.96
N VAL A 122 -7.85 16.80 14.12
CA VAL A 122 -7.70 17.72 13.00
C VAL A 122 -7.66 16.91 11.71
N ILE A 123 -8.56 17.26 10.78
CA ILE A 123 -8.47 16.80 9.38
C ILE A 123 -7.97 17.98 8.59
N SER A 124 -6.70 17.97 8.19
CA SER A 124 -6.11 19.04 7.39
C SER A 124 -6.37 18.79 5.91
N THR A 125 -6.73 19.84 5.19
CA THR A 125 -6.99 19.77 3.74
C THR A 125 -5.77 20.22 2.96
N PRO A 126 -5.60 19.76 1.72
CA PRO A 126 -4.51 20.22 0.85
C PRO A 126 -4.70 21.66 0.36
N GLN A 127 -5.86 22.27 0.59
CA GLN A 127 -6.10 23.69 0.32
C GLN A 127 -5.52 24.54 1.47
N GLU A 128 -5.08 25.76 1.18
CA GLU A 128 -4.53 26.70 2.16
C GLU A 128 -5.52 26.93 3.32
N GLU A 129 -5.02 27.03 4.55
CA GLU A 129 -5.84 27.16 5.78
C GLU A 129 -6.81 28.38 5.73
N ASP A 130 -6.51 29.39 4.92
CA ASP A 130 -7.32 30.60 4.74
C ASP A 130 -8.20 30.60 3.47
N SER A 131 -8.16 29.52 2.68
CA SER A 131 -9.00 29.40 1.48
C SER A 131 -10.42 28.99 1.86
N THR A 132 -11.41 29.78 1.47
CA THR A 132 -12.82 29.39 1.64
C THR A 132 -13.10 28.18 0.75
N PHE A 133 -13.61 27.10 1.34
CA PHE A 133 -14.13 25.98 0.57
C PHE A 133 -15.09 26.49 -0.51
N THR A 134 -14.86 26.09 -1.75
CA THR A 134 -15.72 26.44 -2.87
C THR A 134 -16.84 25.40 -3.00
N MET A 135 -17.95 25.78 -3.63
CA MET A 135 -19.00 24.81 -4.01
C MET A 135 -18.56 23.87 -5.14
N GLU A 136 -17.39 24.11 -5.73
CA GLU A 136 -16.83 23.31 -6.81
C GLU A 136 -16.29 21.97 -6.29
N CYS A 137 -15.99 21.07 -7.23
CA CYS A 137 -15.33 19.80 -6.90
C CYS A 137 -13.95 20.08 -6.32
N SER A 138 -13.53 19.28 -5.34
CA SER A 138 -12.18 19.40 -4.75
C SER A 138 -11.12 19.23 -5.84
N PRO A 139 -10.20 20.18 -6.05
CA PRO A 139 -9.05 19.96 -6.91
C PRO A 139 -8.17 18.87 -6.29
N PRO A 140 -7.40 18.12 -7.10
CA PRO A 140 -6.38 17.24 -6.56
C PRO A 140 -5.32 18.05 -5.77
N PRO A 141 -4.67 17.44 -4.77
CA PRO A 141 -4.82 16.06 -4.33
C PRO A 141 -6.08 15.84 -3.47
N TRP A 142 -6.60 14.61 -3.47
CA TRP A 142 -7.82 14.24 -2.74
C TRP A 142 -7.55 13.53 -1.40
N HIS A 143 -6.32 13.65 -0.89
CA HIS A 143 -5.91 13.06 0.37
C HIS A 143 -5.93 14.14 1.45
N PHE A 144 -6.56 13.80 2.57
CA PHE A 144 -6.62 14.64 3.76
C PHE A 144 -5.71 14.05 4.83
N LEU A 145 -5.11 14.90 5.66
CA LEU A 145 -4.24 14.47 6.74
C LEU A 145 -5.03 14.41 8.05
N VAL A 146 -5.06 13.23 8.68
CA VAL A 146 -5.64 13.02 10.02
C VAL A 146 -4.55 13.21 11.07
N LEU A 147 -4.81 14.08 12.04
CA LEU A 147 -3.91 14.45 13.14
C LEU A 147 -4.66 14.50 14.48
N GLY A 148 -3.89 14.49 15.57
CA GLY A 148 -4.41 14.72 16.93
C GLY A 148 -5.17 13.54 17.53
N LEU A 149 -4.95 12.34 16.98
CA LEU A 149 -5.37 11.07 17.54
C LEU A 149 -4.25 10.44 18.38
N SER A 150 -4.59 9.51 19.27
CA SER A 150 -3.60 8.66 19.94
C SER A 150 -2.93 7.72 18.93
N GLN A 151 -1.79 7.13 19.31
CA GLN A 151 -1.08 6.18 18.45
C GLN A 151 -1.95 4.94 18.20
N GLU A 152 -2.66 4.47 19.23
CA GLU A 152 -3.55 3.32 19.17
C GLU A 152 -4.74 3.59 18.23
N ALA A 153 -5.36 4.76 18.34
CA ALA A 153 -6.47 5.17 17.47
C ALA A 153 -6.02 5.31 16.00
N THR A 154 -4.82 5.86 15.78
CA THR A 154 -4.25 6.01 14.42
C THR A 154 -3.95 4.65 13.82
N THR A 155 -3.28 3.76 14.56
CA THR A 155 -3.01 2.38 14.13
C THR A 155 -4.32 1.64 13.84
N PHE A 156 -5.32 1.79 14.69
CA PHE A 156 -6.64 1.21 14.48
C PHE A 156 -7.30 1.69 13.18
N LEU A 157 -7.32 3.00 12.91
CA LEU A 157 -7.85 3.54 11.66
C LEU A 157 -7.10 3.00 10.44
N VAL A 158 -5.77 2.97 10.46
CA VAL A 158 -4.96 2.46 9.36
C VAL A 158 -5.24 0.97 9.12
N ASN A 159 -5.43 0.19 10.18
CA ASN A 159 -5.74 -1.24 10.07
C ASN A 159 -7.13 -1.52 9.51
N LEU A 160 -8.11 -0.61 9.70
CA LEU A 160 -9.41 -0.73 9.05
C LEU A 160 -9.31 -0.65 7.53
N GLN A 161 -8.35 0.13 7.00
CA GLN A 161 -8.10 0.43 5.57
C GLN A 161 -9.25 1.11 4.82
N VAL A 162 -10.49 0.68 5.05
CA VAL A 162 -11.71 1.18 4.43
C VAL A 162 -12.77 1.33 5.51
N ILE A 163 -13.44 2.47 5.51
CA ILE A 163 -14.60 2.74 6.36
C ILE A 163 -15.73 3.15 5.41
N SER A 164 -16.85 2.45 5.46
CA SER A 164 -17.99 2.73 4.59
C SER A 164 -19.27 2.86 5.39
N THR A 165 -19.93 4.00 5.28
CA THR A 165 -21.27 4.26 5.82
C THR A 165 -22.21 4.63 4.66
N PRO A 166 -23.53 4.74 4.88
CA PRO A 166 -24.45 5.24 3.87
C PRO A 166 -24.10 6.65 3.34
N GLU A 167 -23.42 7.47 4.14
CA GLU A 167 -23.10 8.87 3.83
C GLU A 167 -21.76 9.06 3.12
N ILE A 168 -20.77 8.20 3.42
CA ILE A 168 -19.41 8.33 2.91
C ILE A 168 -18.63 7.00 2.97
N THR A 169 -17.82 6.75 1.95
CA THR A 169 -16.77 5.73 1.98
C THR A 169 -15.42 6.43 2.00
N ALA A 170 -14.51 6.01 2.87
CA ALA A 170 -13.18 6.57 2.99
C ALA A 170 -12.12 5.48 3.12
N PHE A 171 -10.94 5.73 2.55
CA PHE A 171 -9.77 4.87 2.62
C PHE A 171 -8.75 5.49 3.56
N THR A 172 -8.26 4.72 4.52
CA THR A 172 -7.24 5.15 5.48
C THR A 172 -5.90 4.53 5.09
N LEU A 173 -4.83 5.33 5.16
CA LEU A 173 -3.49 4.89 4.78
C LEU A 173 -2.46 5.39 5.80
N PRO A 174 -1.36 4.66 6.03
CA PRO A 174 -0.31 5.10 6.95
C PRO A 174 0.33 6.40 6.45
N PHE A 175 0.76 7.31 7.32
CA PHE A 175 1.39 8.55 6.87
C PHE A 175 2.64 8.32 6.02
N ILE A 176 3.50 7.39 6.45
CA ILE A 176 4.60 6.85 5.66
C ILE A 176 4.03 5.71 4.81
N GLN A 177 3.88 5.95 3.51
CA GLN A 177 3.35 4.95 2.58
C GLN A 177 4.39 3.84 2.37
N PRO A 178 4.01 2.55 2.54
CA PRO A 178 4.87 1.46 2.10
C PRO A 178 4.98 1.46 0.57
N THR A 179 6.09 0.95 0.04
CA THR A 179 6.22 0.70 -1.41
C THR A 179 5.12 -0.29 -1.84
N PRO A 180 4.25 0.08 -2.79
CA PRO A 180 3.19 -0.79 -3.26
C PRO A 180 3.77 -2.05 -3.93
N THR A 181 3.02 -3.15 -3.85
CA THR A 181 3.37 -4.41 -4.53
C THR A 181 2.64 -4.56 -5.86
N TYR A 182 1.51 -3.90 -6.03
CA TYR A 182 0.73 -3.87 -7.26
C TYR A 182 1.52 -3.10 -8.32
N ILE A 183 1.58 -3.65 -9.53
CA ILE A 183 2.22 -3.03 -10.69
C ILE A 183 1.12 -2.49 -11.62
N CYS A 184 0.22 -3.36 -12.07
CA CYS A 184 -0.80 -2.99 -13.04
C CYS A 184 -1.95 -4.00 -13.06
N THR A 185 -3.02 -3.64 -13.76
CA THR A 185 -4.13 -4.53 -14.10
C THR A 185 -4.07 -4.80 -15.60
N LEU A 186 -4.15 -6.08 -15.97
CA LEU A 186 -4.34 -6.49 -17.34
C LEU A 186 -5.78 -6.93 -17.59
N GLU A 187 -6.25 -6.64 -18.80
CA GLU A 187 -7.60 -6.96 -19.26
C GLU A 187 -7.56 -7.75 -20.56
N ASN A 188 -8.72 -8.24 -21.00
CA ASN A 188 -8.92 -8.87 -22.32
C ASN A 188 -8.24 -10.24 -22.53
N PHE A 189 -7.79 -10.90 -21.47
CA PHE A 189 -7.51 -12.33 -21.54
C PHE A 189 -8.83 -13.12 -21.59
N THR A 190 -8.89 -14.12 -22.47
CA THR A 190 -10.04 -15.04 -22.58
C THR A 190 -9.95 -16.23 -21.61
N LEU A 191 -9.03 -16.16 -20.65
CA LEU A 191 -8.80 -17.23 -19.68
C LEU A 191 -9.84 -17.17 -18.54
N PRO A 192 -10.25 -18.33 -17.99
CA PRO A 192 -11.10 -18.37 -16.82
C PRO A 192 -10.33 -17.91 -15.57
N ASP A 193 -11.05 -17.38 -14.57
CA ASP A 193 -10.51 -17.14 -13.23
C ASP A 193 -10.19 -18.50 -12.58
N SER A 194 -8.92 -18.90 -12.61
CA SER A 194 -8.43 -20.15 -12.06
C SER A 194 -6.94 -20.06 -11.74
N LEU A 195 -6.45 -20.98 -10.90
CA LEU A 195 -5.00 -21.09 -10.62
C LEU A 195 -4.18 -21.32 -11.89
N GLU A 196 -4.72 -22.09 -12.84
CA GLU A 196 -4.08 -22.32 -14.14
C GLU A 196 -4.06 -21.05 -14.99
N GLY A 197 -5.18 -20.31 -15.04
CA GLY A 197 -5.25 -19.01 -15.70
C GLY A 197 -4.22 -18.02 -15.12
N ASN A 198 -4.13 -17.95 -13.79
CA ASN A 198 -3.15 -17.10 -13.09
C ASN A 198 -1.72 -17.49 -13.45
N ALA A 199 -1.41 -18.79 -13.54
CA ALA A 199 -0.08 -19.27 -13.93
C ALA A 199 0.25 -18.91 -15.39
N ILE A 200 -0.70 -19.05 -16.32
CA ILE A 200 -0.52 -18.68 -17.73
C ILE A 200 -0.25 -17.17 -17.84
N VAL A 201 -1.10 -16.33 -17.23
CA VAL A 201 -0.92 -14.86 -17.27
C VAL A 201 0.39 -14.46 -16.59
N THR A 202 0.74 -15.09 -15.46
CA THR A 202 2.04 -14.88 -14.80
C THR A 202 3.20 -15.14 -15.76
N ASN A 203 3.18 -16.26 -16.50
CA ASN A 203 4.24 -16.57 -17.46
C ASN A 203 4.30 -15.57 -18.61
N VAL A 204 3.15 -15.14 -19.14
CA VAL A 204 3.09 -14.10 -20.18
C VAL A 204 3.71 -12.79 -19.68
N VAL A 205 3.36 -12.37 -18.47
CA VAL A 205 3.90 -11.14 -17.86
C VAL A 205 5.41 -11.25 -17.65
N LYS A 206 5.89 -12.37 -17.09
CA LYS A 206 7.32 -12.61 -16.90
C LYS A 206 8.09 -12.58 -18.22
N GLN A 207 7.54 -13.19 -19.28
CA GLN A 207 8.13 -13.17 -20.62
C GLN A 207 8.12 -11.78 -21.24
N ALA A 208 7.03 -11.02 -21.09
CA ALA A 208 6.92 -9.67 -21.60
C ALA A 208 7.97 -8.75 -20.95
N ILE A 209 8.08 -8.78 -19.62
CA ILE A 209 9.07 -8.00 -18.87
C ILE A 209 10.51 -8.42 -19.24
N HIS A 210 10.77 -9.71 -19.36
CA HIS A 210 12.09 -10.21 -19.76
C HIS A 210 12.48 -9.79 -21.19
N SER A 211 11.51 -9.66 -22.09
CA SER A 211 11.74 -9.32 -23.50
C SER A 211 11.78 -7.80 -23.75
N ASP A 212 11.47 -6.98 -22.74
CA ASP A 212 11.42 -5.53 -22.85
C ASP A 212 12.75 -4.90 -22.41
N ASP A 213 13.49 -4.39 -23.39
CA ASP A 213 14.77 -3.70 -23.16
C ASP A 213 14.63 -2.42 -22.33
N VAL A 214 13.48 -1.75 -22.37
CA VAL A 214 13.23 -0.51 -21.62
C VAL A 214 13.13 -0.84 -20.13
N ILE A 215 12.36 -1.87 -19.77
CA ILE A 215 12.23 -2.30 -18.37
C ILE A 215 13.59 -2.79 -17.85
N SER A 216 14.30 -3.61 -18.64
CA SER A 216 15.64 -4.08 -18.25
C SER A 216 16.60 -2.92 -18.01
N LYS A 217 16.64 -1.92 -18.90
CA LYS A 217 17.50 -0.73 -18.75
C LYS A 217 17.09 0.13 -17.56
N PHE A 218 15.80 0.28 -17.31
CA PHE A 218 15.28 1.02 -16.15
C PHE A 218 15.76 0.37 -14.85
N ILE A 219 15.55 -0.94 -14.69
CA ILE A 219 15.96 -1.67 -13.48
C ILE A 219 17.49 -1.63 -13.30
N GLN A 220 18.26 -1.84 -14.37
CA GLN A 220 19.73 -1.73 -14.34
C GLN A 220 20.22 -0.32 -13.99
N GLY A 221 19.48 0.72 -14.39
CA GLY A 221 19.75 2.11 -14.03
C GLY A 221 19.48 2.41 -12.55
N LEU A 222 18.60 1.65 -11.89
CA LEU A 222 18.32 1.76 -10.47
C LEU A 222 19.31 0.96 -9.61
N ASP A 223 19.69 -0.23 -10.07
CA ASP A 223 20.67 -1.10 -9.42
C ASP A 223 21.48 -1.88 -10.49
N PRO A 224 22.81 -1.72 -10.54
CA PRO A 224 23.65 -2.38 -11.53
C PRO A 224 23.82 -3.90 -11.28
N ASN A 225 23.33 -4.44 -10.16
CA ASN A 225 23.43 -5.87 -9.87
C ASN A 225 22.59 -6.70 -10.88
N PRO A 226 23.21 -7.60 -11.66
CA PRO A 226 22.52 -8.38 -12.69
C PRO A 226 21.46 -9.35 -12.13
N ASP A 227 21.51 -9.69 -10.85
CA ASP A 227 20.57 -10.63 -10.22
C ASP A 227 19.22 -9.99 -9.83
N VAL A 228 19.15 -8.66 -9.83
CA VAL A 228 17.97 -7.89 -9.40
C VAL A 228 16.78 -8.11 -10.33
N LEU A 229 16.99 -7.98 -11.65
CA LEU A 229 15.93 -8.16 -12.64
C LEU A 229 15.37 -9.60 -12.64
N PRO A 230 16.20 -10.66 -12.67
CA PRO A 230 15.70 -12.03 -12.49
C PRO A 230 14.93 -12.24 -11.18
N MET A 231 15.41 -11.70 -10.06
CA MET A 231 14.73 -11.85 -8.76
C MET A 231 13.36 -11.17 -8.75
N LEU A 232 13.30 -9.97 -9.30
CA LEU A 232 12.08 -9.19 -9.49
C LEU A 232 11.06 -9.95 -10.35
N ILE A 233 11.47 -10.44 -11.53
CA ILE A 233 10.61 -11.23 -12.42
C ILE A 233 10.13 -12.49 -11.72
N ASN A 234 10.99 -13.19 -10.98
CA ASN A 234 10.63 -14.42 -10.30
C ASN A 234 9.56 -14.21 -9.21
N LEU A 235 9.56 -13.04 -8.56
CA LEU A 235 8.63 -12.66 -7.51
C LEU A 235 7.35 -11.96 -8.02
N ILE A 236 7.13 -11.96 -9.34
CA ILE A 236 5.85 -11.57 -9.92
C ILE A 236 4.80 -12.65 -9.65
N ASN A 237 3.65 -12.22 -9.14
CA ASN A 237 2.46 -13.03 -8.95
C ASN A 237 1.25 -12.36 -9.58
N VAL A 238 0.30 -13.15 -10.05
CA VAL A 238 -0.94 -12.68 -10.67
C VAL A 238 -2.15 -13.22 -9.93
N THR A 239 -3.12 -12.35 -9.72
CA THR A 239 -4.42 -12.71 -9.16
C THR A 239 -5.53 -12.21 -10.07
N SER A 240 -6.35 -13.13 -10.57
CA SER A 240 -7.60 -12.86 -11.25
C SER A 240 -8.65 -12.29 -10.31
N LEU A 241 -9.45 -11.35 -10.82
CA LEU A 241 -10.57 -10.77 -10.11
C LEU A 241 -11.75 -10.59 -11.06
N HIS A 242 -12.93 -10.98 -10.61
CA HIS A 242 -14.16 -10.74 -11.35
C HIS A 242 -14.75 -9.39 -11.00
N ILE A 243 -14.80 -8.50 -12.00
CA ILE A 243 -15.52 -7.24 -11.90
C ILE A 243 -16.84 -7.33 -12.65
N ALA A 244 -17.91 -6.87 -12.00
CA ALA A 244 -19.18 -6.62 -12.67
C ALA A 244 -19.13 -5.20 -13.26
N ASN A 245 -18.91 -5.10 -14.57
CA ASN A 245 -18.87 -3.81 -15.26
C ASN A 245 -20.31 -3.25 -15.44
N ASN A 246 -21.28 -4.16 -15.57
CA ASN A 246 -22.72 -3.90 -15.39
C ASN A 246 -23.44 -5.19 -14.93
N VAL A 247 -24.75 -5.14 -14.68
CA VAL A 247 -25.55 -6.30 -14.19
C VAL A 247 -25.40 -7.55 -15.09
N THR A 248 -25.10 -7.36 -16.37
CA THR A 248 -25.03 -8.41 -17.40
C THR A 248 -23.61 -8.79 -17.83
N HIS A 249 -22.62 -7.95 -17.59
CA HIS A 249 -21.26 -8.10 -18.10
C HIS A 249 -20.28 -8.29 -16.95
N LYS A 250 -19.88 -9.54 -16.77
CA LYS A 250 -18.78 -9.91 -15.87
C LYS A 250 -17.50 -9.95 -16.71
N GLN A 251 -16.49 -9.24 -16.26
CA GLN A 251 -15.16 -9.24 -16.87
C GLN A 251 -14.17 -9.78 -15.84
N THR A 252 -13.27 -10.65 -16.30
CA THR A 252 -12.11 -11.06 -15.51
C THR A 252 -10.97 -10.11 -15.81
N ILE A 253 -10.43 -9.50 -14.76
CA ILE A 253 -9.22 -8.69 -14.81
C ILE A 253 -8.11 -9.41 -14.05
N TRP A 254 -6.86 -9.06 -14.33
CA TRP A 254 -5.69 -9.74 -13.80
C TRP A 254 -4.78 -8.72 -13.13
N ASN A 255 -4.76 -8.71 -11.80
CA ASN A 255 -3.89 -7.81 -11.05
C ASN A 255 -2.50 -8.44 -10.93
N ILE A 256 -1.50 -7.66 -11.32
CA ILE A 256 -0.10 -8.04 -11.32
C ILE A 256 0.54 -7.45 -10.07
N TYR A 257 1.23 -8.29 -9.31
CA TYR A 257 1.96 -7.90 -8.11
C TYR A 257 3.41 -8.34 -8.21
N CYS A 258 4.31 -7.60 -7.57
CA CYS A 258 5.69 -7.98 -7.33
C CYS A 258 5.98 -7.88 -5.85
N SER A 259 6.28 -9.03 -5.23
CA SER A 259 6.62 -9.09 -3.81
C SER A 259 8.07 -8.69 -3.52
N TYR A 260 8.87 -8.46 -4.56
CA TYR A 260 10.23 -7.96 -4.41
C TYR A 260 10.22 -6.46 -4.09
N ASN A 261 10.68 -6.10 -2.90
CA ASN A 261 10.81 -4.71 -2.46
C ASN A 261 12.28 -4.42 -2.10
N PRO A 262 13.13 -4.12 -3.09
CA PRO A 262 14.52 -3.83 -2.82
C PRO A 262 14.68 -2.45 -2.18
N ALA A 263 15.73 -2.25 -1.39
CA ALA A 263 15.96 -1.01 -0.66
C ALA A 263 16.05 0.24 -1.57
N PHE A 264 16.43 0.07 -2.83
CA PHE A 264 16.50 1.16 -3.80
C PHE A 264 15.12 1.57 -4.35
N MET A 265 14.08 0.74 -4.19
CA MET A 265 12.73 0.97 -4.69
C MET A 265 11.96 1.87 -3.73
N THR A 266 12.21 3.18 -3.87
CA THR A 266 11.41 4.19 -3.19
C THR A 266 10.02 4.26 -3.81
N LEU A 267 9.05 4.82 -3.07
CA LEU A 267 7.71 5.07 -3.57
C LEU A 267 7.70 5.86 -4.89
N GLU A 268 8.59 6.87 -5.01
CA GLU A 268 8.77 7.66 -6.24
C GLU A 268 9.19 6.81 -7.43
N LYS A 269 10.18 5.95 -7.24
CA LYS A 269 10.67 5.09 -8.31
C LYS A 269 9.65 4.02 -8.68
N HIS A 270 8.87 3.53 -7.73
CA HIS A 270 7.80 2.58 -7.97
C HIS A 270 6.75 3.14 -8.94
N PHE A 271 6.34 4.40 -8.82
CA PHE A 271 5.38 5.02 -9.75
C PHE A 271 5.93 5.34 -11.14
N LEU A 272 7.23 5.12 -11.38
CA LEU A 272 7.85 5.22 -12.71
C LEU A 272 7.91 3.87 -13.44
N TRP A 273 7.66 2.77 -12.73
CA TRP A 273 7.52 1.44 -13.29
C TRP A 273 6.17 1.32 -13.99
#